data_AF-A0A7J6W6U3-F1
#
_entry.id   AF-A0A7J6W6U3-F1
#
_cell.length_a   1.000
_cell.length_b   1.000
_cell.length_c   1.000
_cell.angle_alpha   90.00
_cell.angle_beta   90.00
_cell.angle_gamma   90.00
#
_symmetry.space_group_name_H-M   'P 1'
#
loop_
_entity.id
_entity.type
_entity.pdbx_description
1 polymer ?
#
loop_
_entity_poly.entity_id
_entity_poly.type
_entity_poly.pdbx_seq_one_letter_code
_entity_poly.pdbx_strand_id
1 'polypeptide(L)' 'MEVKRITVKWDTVCAPPKEGGMGLRKLKDINNSCLMKMAWGILQKDGEWAQYMTGKYTARNGTWTRSKTSSIWPGIRKGI' A
#
# COMPACT_ATOMS: atom_id res chain seq x y z
N MET A 1 5.94 -38.81 4.34
CA MET A 1 6.22 -37.81 5.40
C MET A 1 5.19 -36.70 5.25
N GLU A 2 4.24 -36.58 6.18
CA GLU A 2 3.24 -35.50 6.15
C GLU A 2 3.81 -34.22 6.76
N VAL A 3 3.72 -33.11 6.04
CA VAL A 3 4.12 -31.79 6.53
C VAL A 3 2.94 -31.19 7.29
N LYS A 4 3.07 -31.09 8.62
CA LYS A 4 2.07 -30.46 9.48
C LYS A 4 2.10 -28.94 9.27
N ARG A 5 1.01 -28.38 8.74
CA ARG A 5 0.86 -26.93 8.56
C ARG A 5 0.36 -26.31 9.86
N ILE A 6 1.17 -25.42 10.44
CA ILE A 6 0.81 -24.66 11.64
C ILE A 6 0.43 -23.24 11.19
N THR A 7 -0.77 -22.81 11.55
CA THR A 7 -1.26 -21.45 11.27
C THR A 7 -1.03 -20.59 12.50
N VAL A 8 -0.29 -19.49 12.34
CA VAL A 8 -0.01 -18.53 13.43
C VAL A 8 -0.64 -17.19 13.05
N LYS A 9 -1.13 -16.44 14.05
CA LYS A 9 -1.63 -15.09 13.83
C LYS A 9 -0.51 -14.19 13.33
N TRP A 10 -0.78 -13.43 12.27
CA TRP A 10 0.22 -12.53 11.67
C TRP A 10 0.77 -11.50 12.67
N ASP A 11 -0.07 -10.98 13.56
CA ASP A 11 0.37 -10.04 14.60
C ASP A 11 1.40 -10.64 15.56
N THR A 12 1.30 -11.93 15.87
CA THR A 12 2.28 -12.63 16.70
C THR A 12 3.62 -12.76 15.99
N VAL A 13 3.59 -13.04 14.68
CA VAL A 13 4.81 -13.12 13.86
C VAL A 13 5.49 -11.74 13.78
N CYS A 14 4.70 -10.66 13.71
CA CYS A 14 5.23 -9.30 13.66
C CYS A 14 5.70 -8.73 15.00
N ALA A 15 5.39 -9.39 16.12
CA ALA A 15 5.83 -8.92 17.43
C ALA A 15 7.36 -8.97 17.56
N PRO A 16 7.98 -8.13 18.41
CA PRO A 16 9.41 -8.15 18.65
C PRO A 16 9.90 -9.54 19.11
N PRO A 17 11.15 -9.92 18.80
CA PRO A 17 11.72 -11.19 19.29
C PRO A 17 11.71 -11.32 20.81
N LYS A 18 11.82 -10.19 21.54
CA LYS A 18 11.73 -10.14 23.01
C LYS A 18 10.36 -10.55 23.56
N GLU A 19 9.32 -10.48 22.74
CA GLU A 19 7.93 -10.83 23.08
C GLU A 19 7.53 -12.19 22.47
N GLY A 20 8.50 -12.96 21.94
CA GLY A 20 8.24 -14.26 21.31
C GLY A 20 7.77 -14.20 19.86
N GLY A 21 7.84 -13.03 19.22
CA GLY A 21 7.57 -12.88 17.78
C GLY A 21 8.80 -13.01 16.90
N MET A 22 8.63 -12.85 15.59
CA MET A 22 9.71 -12.94 14.60
C MET A 22 10.31 -11.57 14.25
N GLY A 23 9.76 -10.48 14.78
CA GLY A 23 10.20 -9.11 14.51
C GLY A 23 9.92 -8.62 13.10
N LEU A 24 9.04 -9.30 12.35
CA LEU A 24 8.70 -8.89 10.99
C LEU A 24 7.86 -7.61 10.99
N ARG A 25 8.10 -6.73 10.02
CA ARG A 25 7.29 -5.54 9.81
C ARG A 25 5.88 -5.94 9.36
N LYS A 26 4.85 -5.29 9.92
CA LYS A 26 3.47 -5.56 9.50
C LYS A 26 3.28 -5.21 8.03
N LEU A 27 2.82 -6.17 7.23
CA LEU A 27 2.49 -5.98 5.81
C LEU A 27 1.57 -4.78 5.57
N LYS A 28 0.62 -4.53 6.48
CA LYS A 28 -0.29 -3.37 6.43
C LYS A 28 0.48 -2.05 6.44
N ASP A 29 1.50 -1.94 7.30
CA ASP A 29 2.28 -0.71 7.45
C ASP A 29 3.20 -0.49 6.24
N ILE A 30 3.81 -1.57 5.75
CA ILE A 30 4.59 -1.56 4.50
C ILE A 30 3.71 -1.09 3.34
N ASN A 31 2.54 -1.70 3.16
CA ASN A 31 1.61 -1.32 2.09
C ASN A 31 1.16 0.14 2.21
N ASN A 32 0.84 0.63 3.40
CA ASN A 32 0.49 2.03 3.62
C ASN A 32 1.64 2.97 3.21
N SER A 33 2.88 2.66 3.60
CA SER A 33 4.04 3.47 3.20
C SER A 33 4.27 3.47 1.68
N CYS A 34 4.11 2.33 1.02
CA CYS A 34 4.18 2.25 -0.44
C CYS A 34 3.09 3.10 -1.11
N LEU A 35 1.87 3.04 -0.61
CA LEU A 35 0.74 3.84 -1.11
C LEU A 35 0.97 5.33 -0.93
N MET A 36 1.52 5.75 0.22
CA MET A 36 1.89 7.17 0.47
C MET A 36 3.01 7.62 -0.47
N LYS A 37 4.02 6.79 -0.70
CA LYS A 37 5.09 7.09 -1.68
C LYS A 37 4.53 7.23 -3.10
N MET A 38 3.57 6.37 -3.48
CA MET A 38 2.88 6.46 -4.77
C MET A 38 2.06 7.75 -4.88
N ALA A 39 1.30 8.11 -3.83
CA ALA A 39 0.54 9.35 -3.76
C ALA A 39 1.45 10.58 -3.94
N TRP A 40 2.58 10.60 -3.24
CA TRP A 40 3.58 11.66 -3.37
C TRP A 40 4.13 11.77 -4.79
N GLY A 41 4.47 10.63 -5.41
CA GLY A 41 4.95 10.60 -6.80
C GLY A 41 3.93 11.20 -7.78
N ILE A 42 2.64 10.87 -7.61
CA ILE A 42 1.55 11.45 -8.41
C ILE A 42 1.48 12.97 -8.23
N LEU A 43 1.57 13.47 -6.99
CA LEU A 43 1.54 14.91 -6.71
C LEU A 43 2.72 15.66 -7.35
N GLN A 44 3.92 15.06 -7.32
CA GLN A 44 5.12 15.64 -7.92
C GLN A 44 5.23 15.41 -9.43
N LYS A 45 4.35 14.58 -10.01
CA LYS A 45 4.45 14.09 -11.40
C LYS A 45 5.83 13.52 -11.72
N ASP A 46 6.43 12.86 -10.73
CA ASP A 46 7.81 12.39 -10.78
C ASP A 46 7.91 11.06 -11.54
N GLY A 47 8.40 11.13 -12.79
CA GLY A 47 8.55 10.00 -13.69
C GLY A 47 7.29 9.62 -14.49
N GLU A 48 7.50 8.81 -15.52
CA GLU A 48 6.47 8.40 -16.48
C GLU A 48 5.28 7.68 -15.82
N TRP A 49 5.59 6.86 -14.81
CA TRP A 49 4.57 6.14 -14.07
C TRP A 49 3.64 7.08 -13.28
N ALA A 50 4.20 8.13 -12.66
CA ALA A 50 3.40 9.12 -11.95
C ALA A 50 2.52 9.93 -12.91
N GLN A 51 3.01 10.24 -14.10
CA GLN A 51 2.21 10.92 -15.14
C GLN A 51 1.07 10.04 -15.63
N TYR A 52 1.32 8.75 -15.90
CA TYR A 52 0.28 7.78 -16.25
C TYR A 52 -0.80 7.70 -15.15
N MET A 53 -0.39 7.59 -13.89
CA MET A 53 -1.31 7.52 -12.75
C MET A 53 -2.08 8.83 -12.55
N THR A 54 -1.44 9.98 -12.78
CA THR A 54 -2.10 11.29 -12.78
C THR A 54 -3.19 11.33 -13.84
N GLY A 55 -2.92 10.90 -15.09
CA GLY A 55 -3.93 10.85 -16.15
C GLY A 55 -5.06 9.85 -15.87
N LYS A 56 -4.75 8.75 -15.17
CA LYS A 56 -5.75 7.74 -14.77
C LYS A 56 -6.69 8.24 -13.68
N TYR A 57 -6.17 8.98 -12.70
CA TYR A 57 -6.92 9.37 -11.51
C TYR A 57 -7.30 10.85 -11.44
N THR A 58 -6.91 11.65 -12.42
CA THR A 58 -7.25 13.08 -12.49
C THR A 58 -8.05 13.34 -13.76
N ALA A 59 -9.18 14.02 -13.63
CA ALA A 59 -9.98 14.48 -14.75
C ALA A 59 -9.31 15.67 -15.44
N ARG A 60 -9.75 15.98 -16.66
CA ARG A 60 -9.22 17.09 -17.46
C ARG A 60 -9.35 18.47 -16.78
N ASN A 61 -10.28 18.59 -15.82
CA ASN A 61 -10.49 19.80 -15.01
C ASN A 61 -9.63 19.84 -13.73
N GLY A 62 -8.67 18.93 -13.56
CA GLY A 62 -7.81 18.86 -12.37
C GLY A 62 -8.46 18.22 -11.14
N THR A 63 -9.71 17.74 -11.24
CA THR A 63 -10.38 17.06 -10.12
C THR A 63 -10.02 15.58 -10.07
N TRP A 64 -9.94 15.01 -8.87
CA TRP A 64 -9.68 13.59 -8.70
C TRP A 64 -10.89 12.74 -9.15
N THR A 65 -10.65 11.79 -10.05
CA THR A 65 -11.69 10.88 -10.52
C THR A 65 -11.98 9.82 -9.46
N ARG A 66 -13.26 9.49 -9.29
CA ARG A 66 -13.65 8.35 -8.47
C ARG A 66 -13.43 7.09 -9.29
N SER A 67 -12.20 6.55 -9.26
CA SER A 67 -11.94 5.24 -9.86
C SER A 67 -12.67 4.18 -9.04
N LYS A 68 -13.84 3.74 -9.53
CA LYS A 68 -14.72 2.77 -8.83
C LYS A 68 -14.15 1.33 -8.86
N THR A 69 -13.17 1.06 -9.70
CA THR A 69 -12.65 -0.29 -9.97
C THR A 69 -11.21 -0.52 -9.50
N SER A 70 -10.51 0.51 -9.03
CA SER A 70 -9.11 0.36 -8.58
C SER A 70 -9.03 -0.02 -7.11
N SER A 71 -8.33 -1.12 -6.82
CA SER A 71 -7.99 -1.53 -5.44
C SER A 71 -6.93 -0.65 -4.78
N ILE A 72 -6.17 0.12 -5.59
CA ILE A 72 -5.06 0.97 -5.13
C ILE A 72 -5.56 2.39 -4.83
N TRP A 73 -6.56 2.86 -5.57
CA TRP A 73 -7.08 4.23 -5.45
C TRP A 73 -7.58 4.62 -4.05
N PRO A 74 -8.33 3.77 -3.31
CA PRO A 74 -8.71 4.09 -1.94
C PRO A 74 -7.52 4.27 -1.00
N GLY A 75 -6.40 3.60 -1.28
CA GLY A 75 -5.15 3.73 -0.53
C GLY A 75 -4.43 5.03 -0.86
N ILE A 76 -4.28 5.34 -2.14
CA ILE A 76 -3.66 6.59 -2.62
C ILE A 76 -4.44 7.82 -2.12
N ARG A 77 -5.77 7.79 -2.19
CA ARG A 77 -6.65 8.89 -1.70
C ARG A 77 -6.46 9.21 -0.22
N LYS A 78 -5.99 8.27 0.61
CA LYS A 78 -5.69 8.56 2.02
C LYS A 78 -4.39 9.35 2.22
N GLY A 79 -3.49 9.32 1.23
CA GLY A 79 -2.19 9.98 1.27
C GLY A 79 -2.10 11.26 0.42
N ILE A 80 -3.17 11.60 -0.30
CA ILE A 80 -3.38 12.89 -0.99
C ILE A 80 -4.30 13.73 -0.12
#